data_AF-A0A936HU52-F1
#
_entry.id   AF-A0A936HU52-F1
#
_cell.length_a   1.000
_cell.length_b   1.000
_cell.length_c   1.000
_cell.angle_alpha   90.00
_cell.angle_beta   90.00
_cell.angle_gamma   90.00
#
_symmetry.space_group_name_H-M   'P 1'
#
loop_
_entity.id
_entity.type
_entity.pdbx_description
1 polymer ?
#
loop_
_entity_poly.entity_id
_entity_poly.type
_entity_poly.pdbx_seq_one_letter_code
_entity_poly.pdbx_strand_id
1 'polypeptide(L)' 'MIKHVLLLAAGFGYMVLLIEAIRAAVAWWQGELAQPGWADIALIALLPLLAWIWWRYISPFGRECPKCALPPEPGKGP' A
#
# COMPACT_ATOMS: atom_id res chain seq x y z
N MET A 1 -7.29 -24.39 -6.95
CA MET A 1 -6.32 -23.59 -7.76
C MET A 1 -6.84 -22.19 -8.09
N ILE A 2 -8.05 -22.04 -8.66
CA ILE A 2 -8.61 -20.74 -9.09
C ILE A 2 -8.57 -19.63 -8.03
N LYS A 3 -8.90 -19.95 -6.76
CA LYS A 3 -8.85 -18.97 -5.66
C LYS A 3 -7.49 -18.31 -5.47
N HIS A 4 -6.40 -19.10 -5.52
CA HIS A 4 -5.05 -18.56 -5.32
C HIS A 4 -4.62 -17.69 -6.50
N VAL A 5 -5.00 -18.09 -7.73
CA VAL A 5 -4.76 -17.27 -8.93
C VAL A 5 -5.50 -15.94 -8.85
N LEU A 6 -6.76 -15.95 -8.41
CA LEU A 6 -7.54 -14.72 -8.22
C LEU A 6 -6.92 -13.80 -7.16
N LEU A 7 -6.46 -14.36 -6.04
CA LEU A 7 -5.79 -13.59 -4.99
C LEU A 7 -4.48 -12.97 -5.49
N LEU A 8 -3.68 -13.73 -6.24
CA LEU A 8 -2.45 -13.22 -6.84
C LEU A 8 -2.73 -12.12 -7.86
N ALA A 9 -3.73 -12.31 -8.73
CA ALA A 9 -4.13 -11.31 -9.70
C ALA A 9 -4.65 -10.03 -9.02
N ALA A 10 -5.46 -10.16 -7.97
CA ALA A 10 -5.94 -9.03 -7.20
C ALA A 10 -4.81 -8.28 -6.48
N GLY A 11 -3.88 -9.01 -5.86
CA GLY A 11 -2.69 -8.41 -5.22
C GLY A 11 -1.79 -7.70 -6.23
N PHE A 12 -1.56 -8.30 -7.40
CA PHE A 12 -0.81 -7.70 -8.49
C PHE A 12 -1.48 -6.43 -9.02
N GLY A 13 -2.78 -6.50 -9.32
CA GLY A 13 -3.55 -5.35 -9.80
C GLY A 13 -3.55 -4.20 -8.79
N TYR A 14 -3.70 -4.51 -7.51
CA TYR A 14 -3.60 -3.53 -6.43
C TYR A 14 -2.21 -2.87 -6.37
N MET A 15 -1.13 -3.66 -6.49
CA MET A 15 0.25 -3.14 -6.50
C MET A 15 0.50 -2.19 -7.66
N VAL A 16 0.09 -2.57 -8.87
CA VAL A 16 0.22 -1.74 -10.07
C VAL A 16 -0.56 -0.44 -9.90
N LEU A 17 -1.82 -0.53 -9.46
CA LEU A 17 -2.68 0.64 -9.25
C LEU A 17 -2.08 1.62 -8.24
N LEU A 18 -1.54 1.12 -7.12
CA LEU A 18 -0.89 1.94 -6.11
C LEU A 18 0.38 2.62 -6.65
N ILE A 19 1.23 1.91 -7.40
CA ILE A 19 2.43 2.49 -8.01
C ILE A 19 2.07 3.59 -9.00
N GLU A 20 1.14 3.32 -9.91
CA GLU A 20 0.72 4.29 -10.92
C GLU A 20 0.07 5.52 -10.27
N ALA A 21 -0.70 5.34 -9.19
CA ALA A 21 -1.22 6.45 -8.41
C ALA A 21 -0.11 7.30 -7.78
N ILE A 22 0.93 6.69 -7.21
CA ILE A 22 2.07 7.41 -6.64
C ILE A 22 2.80 8.18 -7.75
N ARG A 23 3.03 7.56 -8.91
CA ARG A 23 3.68 8.20 -10.06
C ARG A 23 2.88 9.40 -10.57
N ALA A 24 1.57 9.25 -10.76
CA ALA A 24 0.69 10.34 -11.17
C ALA A 24 0.71 11.48 -10.14
N ALA A 25 0.67 11.17 -8.84
CA ALA A 25 0.74 12.17 -7.77
C ALA A 25 2.08 12.90 -7.74
N VAL A 26 3.20 12.18 -7.90
CA VAL A 26 4.55 12.78 -7.94
C VAL A 26 4.71 13.67 -9.17
N ALA A 27 4.29 13.20 -10.35
CA ALA A 27 4.41 13.94 -11.59
C ALA A 27 3.47 15.18 -11.59
N TRP A 28 2.29 15.08 -10.97
CA TRP A 28 1.44 16.24 -10.70
C TRP A 28 2.10 17.23 -9.74
N TRP A 29 2.72 16.73 -8.66
CA TRP A 29 3.43 17.56 -7.69
C TRP A 29 4.64 18.28 -8.30
N GLN A 30 5.35 17.63 -9.23
CA GLN A 30 6.48 18.20 -9.96
C GLN A 30 6.05 19.18 -11.07
N GLY A 31 4.74 19.28 -11.36
CA GLY A 31 4.23 20.12 -12.43
C GLY A 31 4.39 19.55 -13.84
N GLU A 32 4.84 18.29 -13.98
CA GLU A 32 4.97 17.57 -15.25
C GLU A 32 3.59 17.25 -15.87
N LEU A 33 2.54 17.15 -15.04
CA LEU A 33 1.14 17.10 -15.50
C LEU A 33 0.50 18.49 -15.50
N ALA A 34 0.84 19.31 -16.50
CA ALA A 34 0.20 20.61 -16.70
C ALA A 34 -1.30 20.49 -17.09
N GLN A 35 -1.71 19.39 -17.72
CA GLN A 35 -3.10 19.03 -17.98
C GLN A 35 -3.31 17.53 -17.70
N PRO A 36 -3.65 17.16 -16.45
CA PRO A 36 -3.88 15.77 -16.11
C PRO A 36 -5.12 15.23 -16.82
N GLY A 37 -5.02 14.02 -17.36
CA GLY A 37 -6.16 13.30 -17.91
C GLY A 37 -7.10 12.82 -16.80
N TRP A 38 -8.30 12.38 -17.18
CA TRP A 38 -9.27 11.82 -16.23
C TRP A 38 -8.72 10.62 -15.44
N ALA A 39 -7.86 9.81 -16.06
CA ALA A 39 -7.20 8.69 -15.40
C ALA A 39 -6.23 9.14 -14.30
N ASP A 40 -5.43 10.18 -14.57
CA ASP A 40 -4.48 10.74 -13.59
C ASP A 40 -5.22 11.34 -12.40
N ILE A 41 -6.30 12.08 -12.67
CA ILE A 41 -7.16 12.65 -11.62
C ILE A 41 -7.75 11.53 -10.75
N ALA A 42 -8.27 10.47 -11.37
CA ALA A 42 -8.81 9.32 -10.64
C ALA A 42 -7.73 8.64 -9.80
N LEU A 43 -6.53 8.45 -10.35
CA LEU A 43 -5.40 7.85 -9.66
C LEU A 43 -4.94 8.69 -8.46
N ILE A 44 -4.81 10.00 -8.62
CA ILE A 44 -4.42 10.94 -7.55
C ILE A 44 -5.49 10.94 -6.45
N ALA A 45 -6.77 10.98 -6.81
CA ALA A 45 -7.87 10.95 -5.85
C ALA A 45 -7.99 9.60 -5.13
N LEU A 46 -7.63 8.51 -5.79
CA LEU A 46 -7.70 7.15 -5.24
C LEU A 46 -6.49 6.79 -4.36
N LEU A 47 -5.35 7.45 -4.58
CA LEU A 47 -4.12 7.30 -3.79
C LEU A 47 -4.34 7.22 -2.27
N PRO A 48 -5.04 8.17 -1.60
CA PRO A 48 -5.23 8.11 -0.15
C PRO A 48 -5.98 6.86 0.31
N LEU A 49 -6.98 6.40 -0.46
CA LEU A 49 -7.70 5.17 -0.16
C LEU A 49 -6.81 3.94 -0.29
N LEU A 50 -6.00 3.87 -1.35
CA LEU A 50 -5.06 2.77 -1.57
C LEU A 50 -4.01 2.73 -0.47
N ALA A 51 -3.45 3.89 -0.10
CA ALA A 51 -2.48 4.00 0.99
C ALA A 51 -3.09 3.56 2.34
N TRP A 52 -4.33 3.95 2.62
CA TRP A 52 -5.06 3.50 3.82
C TRP A 52 -5.24 1.98 3.86
N ILE A 53 -5.69 1.37 2.74
CA ILE A 53 -5.85 -0.08 2.63
C ILE A 53 -4.50 -0.78 2.86
N TRP A 54 -3.43 -0.27 2.25
CA TRP A 54 -2.08 -0.81 2.42
C TRP A 54 -1.69 -0.79 3.89
N TRP A 55 -1.76 0.39 4.51
CA TRP A 55 -1.39 0.60 5.91
C TRP A 55 -2.19 -0.28 6.87
N ARG A 56 -3.49 -0.44 6.62
CA ARG A 56 -4.40 -1.10 7.56
C ARG A 56 -4.40 -2.63 7.47
N TYR A 57 -4.19 -3.19 6.27
CA TYR A 57 -4.41 -4.63 6.01
C TYR A 57 -3.20 -5.37 5.46
N ILE A 58 -2.29 -4.68 4.76
CA ILE A 58 -1.19 -5.32 4.02
C ILE A 58 0.16 -5.04 4.69
N SER A 59 0.29 -3.88 5.34
CA SER A 59 1.53 -3.39 5.91
C SER A 59 2.08 -4.36 6.97
N PRO A 60 3.37 -4.73 6.88
CA PRO A 60 4.02 -5.54 7.90
C PRO A 60 4.20 -4.80 9.24
N PHE A 61 3.95 -3.48 9.25
CA PHE A 61 3.98 -2.62 10.44
C PHE A 61 2.65 -2.60 11.21
N GLY A 62 1.72 -3.48 10.86
CA GLY A 62 0.41 -3.59 11.47
C GLY A 62 0.43 -3.98 12.95
N ARG A 63 -0.66 -3.61 13.62
CA ARG A 63 -0.92 -3.60 15.07
C ARG A 63 -0.63 -4.91 15.83
N GLU A 64 -0.50 -6.04 15.14
CA GLU A 64 -0.34 -7.37 15.76
C GLU A 64 1.01 -8.06 15.46
N CYS A 65 1.95 -7.37 14.83
CA CYS A 65 3.31 -7.88 14.67
C CYS A 65 4.26 -7.18 15.64
N PRO A 66 4.54 -7.76 16.81
CA PRO A 66 5.64 -7.33 17.68
C PRO A 66 7.00 -7.72 17.06
N LYS A 67 7.23 -7.40 15.77
CA LYS A 67 8.54 -7.61 15.13
C LYS A 67 9.61 -6.65 15.67
N CYS A 68 9.17 -5.55 16.26
CA CYS A 68 10.02 -4.62 17.01
C CYS A 68 9.94 -4.84 18.53
N ALA A 69 9.22 -5.86 19.01
CA ALA A 69 9.29 -6.17 20.44
C ALA A 69 10.65 -6.78 20.75
N LEU A 70 11.28 -6.24 21.79
CA LEU A 70 12.48 -6.85 22.34
C LEU A 70 12.16 -8.30 22.71
N PRO A 71 13.06 -9.25 22.41
CA PRO A 71 12.88 -10.62 22.89
C PRO A 71 12.68 -10.59 24.41
N PRO A 72 11.82 -11.45 24.96
CA PRO A 72 11.61 -11.50 26.41
C PRO A 72 12.95 -11.73 27.12
N GLU A 73 13.24 -10.94 28.16
CA GLU A 73 14.47 -11.08 28.94
C GLU A 73 14.53 -12.49 29.54
N PRO A 74 15.62 -13.25 29.29
CA PRO A 74 15.78 -14.56 29.90
C PRO A 74 16.14 -14.37 31.37
N GLY A 75 15.17 -14.44 32.28
CA GLY A 75 15.52 -14.52 33.70
C GLY A 75 14.50 -14.13 34.78
N LYS A 76 13.23 -13.84 34.46
CA LYS A 76 12.24 -13.61 35.51
C LYS A 76 11.05 -14.55 35.39
N GLY A 77 11.20 -15.72 35.99
CA GLY A 77 10.05 -16.54 36.38
C GLY A 77 9.23 -15.85 37.48
N PRO A 78 8.00 -16.31 37.73
CA PRO A 78 7.20 -15.88 38.88
C PRO A 78 7.91 -16.20 40.21
#